data_AF-A0A4S4FJR7-F1
#
_entry.id   AF-A0A4S4FJR7-F1
#
_cell.length_a   1.000
_cell.length_b   1.000
_cell.length_c   1.000
_cell.angle_alpha   90.00
_cell.angle_beta   90.00
_cell.angle_gamma   90.00
#
_symmetry.space_group_name_H-M   'P 1'
#
loop_
_entity.id
_entity.type
_entity.pdbx_description
1 polymer ?
#
loop_
_entity_poly.entity_id
_entity_poly.type
_entity_poly.pdbx_seq_one_letter_code
_entity_poly.pdbx_strand_id
1 'polypeptide(L)'
;MTRSIPDPALHVFIAGDASDLDAIALLLSGLPANAYGQVMVEATEDEWDGALEAPRRVHVVRLPHDPFGLVGDTVVSACAAWMAEWMPDDVERSSRVFVTWLGCSDNQNVTAMDRRLSRSLDAAHSGGY
;
A
#
# COMPACT_ATOMS: atom_id res chain seq x y z
N MET A 1 29.72 4.44 -15.20
CA MET A 1 28.63 3.71 -15.89
C MET A 1 27.37 3.87 -15.07
N THR A 2 26.45 4.76 -15.47
CA THR A 2 25.16 4.94 -14.78
C THR A 2 24.25 3.81 -15.24
N ARG A 3 24.02 2.81 -14.38
CA ARG A 3 23.08 1.72 -14.67
C ARG A 3 21.68 2.31 -14.68
N SER A 4 21.09 2.46 -15.88
CA SER A 4 19.70 2.86 -16.03
C SER A 4 18.84 1.89 -15.22
N ILE A 5 18.07 2.42 -14.27
CA ILE A 5 17.15 1.60 -13.47
C ILE A 5 15.95 1.34 -14.39
N PRO A 6 15.62 0.07 -14.69
CA PRO A 6 14.46 -0.22 -15.53
C PRO A 6 13.19 0.33 -14.87
N ASP A 7 12.24 0.73 -15.71
CA ASP A 7 10.92 1.15 -15.25
C ASP A 7 10.32 0.05 -14.36
N PRO A 8 9.64 0.45 -13.27
CA PRO A 8 9.02 -0.53 -12.38
C PRO A 8 7.97 -1.32 -13.16
N ALA A 9 8.07 -2.65 -13.09
CA ALA A 9 7.05 -3.53 -13.67
C ALA A 9 5.71 -3.41 -12.92
N LEU A 10 5.74 -2.97 -11.66
CA LEU A 10 4.60 -2.88 -10.77
C LEU A 10 4.76 -1.76 -9.75
N HIS A 11 3.70 -0.98 -9.55
CA HIS A 11 3.56 -0.09 -8.39
C HIS A 11 2.71 -0.81 -7.34
N VAL A 12 3.19 -0.90 -6.10
CA VAL A 12 2.51 -1.63 -5.03
C VAL A 12 2.12 -0.71 -3.88
N PHE A 13 0.93 -0.94 -3.34
CA PHE A 13 0.52 -0.39 -2.05
C PHE A 13 -0.15 -1.48 -1.22
N ILE A 14 0.48 -1.87 -0.13
CA ILE A 14 -0.02 -2.91 0.77
C ILE A 14 -0.19 -2.25 2.14
N ALA A 15 -1.36 -2.39 2.77
CA ALA A 15 -1.53 -1.91 4.13
C ALA A 15 -2.35 -2.89 4.97
N GLY A 16 -2.08 -2.94 6.28
CA GLY A 16 -2.75 -3.83 7.21
C GLY A 16 -2.31 -3.56 8.65
N ASP A 17 -2.65 -4.45 9.57
CA ASP A 17 -2.22 -4.40 10.97
C ASP A 17 -1.30 -5.56 11.35
N ALA A 18 -0.93 -5.66 12.64
CA ALA A 18 -0.07 -6.73 13.15
C ALA A 18 -0.61 -8.14 12.88
N SER A 19 -1.93 -8.34 12.77
CA SER A 19 -2.53 -9.64 12.45
C SER A 19 -2.35 -10.03 10.98
N ASP A 20 -2.05 -9.07 10.11
CA ASP A 20 -1.87 -9.25 8.68
C ASP A 20 -0.43 -9.59 8.27
N LEU A 21 0.54 -9.59 9.21
CA LEU A 21 1.98 -9.70 8.92
C LEU A 21 2.34 -10.92 8.05
N ASP A 22 1.74 -12.08 8.33
CA ASP A 22 1.99 -13.30 7.56
C ASP A 22 1.49 -13.18 6.10
N ALA A 23 0.31 -12.57 5.92
CA ALA A 23 -0.25 -12.32 4.60
C ALA A 23 0.59 -11.29 3.82
N ILE A 24 1.04 -10.23 4.50
CA ILE A 24 1.90 -9.19 3.92
C ILE A 24 3.26 -9.78 3.51
N ALA A 25 3.88 -10.61 4.35
CA ALA A 25 5.13 -11.29 4.04
C ALA A 25 4.99 -12.20 2.82
N LEU A 26 3.87 -12.94 2.72
CA LEU A 26 3.56 -13.78 1.56
C LEU A 26 3.43 -12.94 0.29
N LEU A 27 2.69 -11.82 0.33
CA LEU A 27 2.54 -10.92 -0.81
C LEU A 27 3.89 -10.34 -1.26
N LEU A 28 4.70 -9.87 -0.31
CA LEU A 28 6.04 -9.33 -0.56
C LEU A 28 6.96 -10.35 -1.25
N SER A 29 6.90 -11.62 -0.83
CA SER A 29 7.70 -12.71 -1.43
C SER A 29 7.35 -12.99 -2.91
N GLY A 30 6.12 -12.66 -3.33
CA GLY A 30 5.65 -12.84 -4.69
C GLY A 30 5.95 -11.65 -5.61
N LEU A 31 6.47 -10.54 -5.08
CA LEU A 31 6.71 -9.33 -5.87
C LEU A 31 7.94 -9.49 -6.78
N PRO A 32 7.91 -8.92 -8.01
CA PRO A 32 9.09 -8.89 -8.85
C PRO A 32 10.18 -8.01 -8.21
N ALA A 33 11.45 -8.35 -8.44
CA ALA A 33 12.59 -7.65 -7.83
C ALA A 33 12.68 -6.15 -8.18
N ASN A 34 12.05 -5.72 -9.27
CA ASN A 34 11.95 -4.31 -9.69
C ASN A 34 10.61 -3.64 -9.33
N ALA A 35 9.76 -4.28 -8.51
CA ALA A 35 8.57 -3.64 -7.93
C ALA A 35 8.97 -2.37 -7.17
N TYR A 36 8.09 -1.38 -7.21
CA TYR A 36 8.26 -0.11 -6.52
C TYR A 36 7.00 0.17 -5.69
N GLY A 37 7.14 0.67 -4.47
CA GLY A 37 5.94 1.03 -3.71
C GLY A 37 6.14 1.10 -2.22
N GLN A 38 5.04 0.92 -1.50
CA GLN A 38 4.99 1.06 -0.05
C GLN A 38 4.18 -0.06 0.59
N VAL A 39 4.64 -0.48 1.77
CA VAL A 39 3.92 -1.35 2.70
C VAL A 39 3.79 -0.61 4.01
N MET A 40 2.58 -0.54 4.55
CA MET A 40 2.30 0.19 5.78
C MET A 40 1.56 -0.70 6.77
N VAL A 41 2.15 -0.95 7.93
CA VAL A 41 1.58 -1.86 8.93
C VAL A 41 1.31 -1.12 10.23
N GLU A 42 0.06 -1.07 10.65
CA GLU A 42 -0.32 -0.55 11.97
C GLU A 42 0.03 -1.57 13.05
N ALA A 43 1.03 -1.25 13.87
CA ALA A 43 1.51 -2.09 14.94
C ALA A 43 2.28 -1.27 15.97
N THR A 44 2.24 -1.74 17.22
CA THR A 44 3.15 -1.30 18.27
C THR A 44 4.54 -1.94 18.11
N GLU A 45 5.54 -1.43 18.84
CA GLU A 45 6.88 -2.03 18.86
C GLU A 45 6.91 -3.45 19.44
N ASP A 46 6.01 -3.75 20.38
CA ASP A 46 5.90 -5.06 21.01
C ASP A 46 5.23 -6.08 20.08
N GLU A 47 4.35 -5.63 19.19
CA GLU A 47 3.69 -6.47 18.18
C GLU A 47 4.59 -6.74 16.98
N TRP A 48 5.39 -5.76 16.55
CA TRP A 48 6.28 -5.91 15.41
C TRP A 48 7.47 -4.96 15.43
N ASP A 49 8.66 -5.54 15.24
CA ASP A 49 9.94 -4.82 15.26
C ASP A 49 10.20 -3.96 14.00
N GLY A 50 9.34 -4.07 12.98
CA GLY A 50 9.46 -3.34 11.72
C GLY A 50 10.24 -4.08 10.63
N ALA A 51 10.62 -5.34 10.85
CA ALA A 51 11.35 -6.14 9.87
C ALA A 51 10.38 -6.96 8.99
N LEU A 52 10.41 -6.69 7.68
CA LEU A 52 9.86 -7.53 6.62
C LEU A 52 10.81 -7.51 5.42
N GLU A 53 11.08 -8.67 4.84
CA GLU A 53 11.84 -8.77 3.60
C GLU A 53 11.01 -8.22 2.43
N ALA A 54 11.54 -7.23 1.72
CA ALA A 54 10.85 -6.58 0.61
C ALA A 54 11.82 -6.29 -0.55
N PRO A 55 11.32 -6.18 -1.79
CA PRO A 55 12.13 -5.69 -2.90
C PRO A 55 12.76 -4.33 -2.58
N ARG A 56 13.97 -4.08 -3.08
CA ARG A 56 14.78 -2.90 -2.73
C ARG A 56 14.08 -1.53 -2.88
N ARG A 57 13.06 -1.44 -3.74
CA ARG A 57 12.32 -0.21 -4.03
C ARG A 57 10.91 -0.20 -3.41
N VAL A 58 10.62 -1.16 -2.53
CA VAL A 58 9.40 -1.23 -1.75
C VAL A 58 9.77 -0.84 -0.32
N HIS A 59 9.19 0.25 0.16
CA HIS A 59 9.44 0.77 1.50
C HIS A 59 8.43 0.19 2.48
N VAL A 60 8.91 -0.49 3.52
CA VAL A 60 8.06 -1.00 4.60
C VAL A 60 8.11 -0.02 5.77
N VAL A 61 6.94 0.39 6.26
CA VAL A 61 6.78 1.40 7.31
C VAL A 61 5.83 0.86 8.38
N ARG A 62 6.23 0.98 9.65
CA ARG A 62 5.33 0.77 10.78
C ARG A 62 4.56 2.06 11.06
N LEU A 63 3.24 1.96 11.07
CA LEU A 63 2.33 3.03 11.47
C LEU A 63 2.05 2.92 12.96
N PRO A 64 1.96 4.05 13.69
CA PRO A 64 1.59 4.02 15.09
C PRO A 64 0.12 3.61 15.24
N HIS A 65 -0.14 2.74 16.22
CA HIS A 65 -1.49 2.48 16.69
C HIS A 65 -1.92 3.57 17.67
N ASP A 66 -3.06 4.21 17.43
CA ASP A 66 -3.66 5.15 18.39
C ASP A 66 -4.38 4.35 19.47
N PRO A 67 -3.96 4.43 20.76
CA PRO A 67 -4.59 3.68 21.84
C PRO A 67 -6.05 4.05 22.10
N PHE A 68 -6.55 5.16 21.53
CA PHE A 68 -7.94 5.59 21.62
C PHE A 68 -8.73 5.37 20.32
N GLY A 69 -8.07 4.94 19.25
CA GLY A 69 -8.67 4.64 17.95
C GLY A 69 -9.05 3.17 17.80
N LEU A 70 -9.74 2.84 16.70
CA LEU A 70 -9.91 1.45 16.30
C LEU A 70 -8.70 1.01 15.48
N VAL A 71 -8.28 -0.25 15.65
CA VAL A 71 -7.26 -0.86 14.80
C VAL A 71 -7.66 -0.69 13.33
N GLY A 72 -6.78 -0.13 12.52
CA GLY A 72 -6.99 0.16 11.10
C GLY A 72 -7.37 1.62 10.80
N ASP A 73 -7.65 2.46 11.80
CA ASP A 73 -7.94 3.88 11.57
C ASP A 73 -6.69 4.63 11.05
N THR A 74 -5.50 4.26 11.52
CA THR A 74 -4.24 4.80 10.99
C THR A 74 -3.99 4.30 9.57
N VAL A 75 -4.33 3.02 9.27
CA VAL A 75 -4.30 2.47 7.91
C VAL A 75 -5.18 3.25 6.94
N VAL A 76 -6.40 3.61 7.35
CA VAL A 76 -7.32 4.44 6.53
C VAL A 76 -6.69 5.79 6.20
N SER A 77 -6.09 6.45 7.19
CA SER A 77 -5.44 7.75 7.02
C SER A 77 -4.23 7.67 6.08
N ALA A 78 -3.42 6.64 6.26
CA ALA A 78 -2.27 6.33 5.41
C ALA A 78 -2.67 6.07 3.95
N CYS A 79 -3.72 5.28 3.73
CA CYS A 79 -4.26 5.02 2.40
C CYS A 79 -4.78 6.31 1.73
N ALA A 80 -5.48 7.16 2.47
CA ALA A 80 -5.96 8.44 1.94
C ALA A 80 -4.81 9.36 1.51
N ALA A 81 -3.74 9.43 2.30
CA ALA A 81 -2.55 10.20 1.97
C ALA A 81 -1.83 9.64 0.73
N TRP A 82 -1.67 8.31 0.66
CA TRP A 82 -1.09 7.64 -0.51
C TRP A 82 -1.89 7.92 -1.78
N MET A 83 -3.22 7.80 -1.72
CA MET A 83 -4.09 8.12 -2.85
C MET A 83 -3.94 9.57 -3.31
N ALA A 84 -3.85 10.53 -2.38
CA ALA A 84 -3.69 11.95 -2.72
C ALA A 84 -2.35 12.23 -3.45
N GLU A 85 -1.30 11.48 -3.14
CA GLU A 85 0.00 11.61 -3.79
C GLU A 85 0.02 10.95 -5.18
N TRP A 86 -0.58 9.76 -5.31
CA TRP A 86 -0.45 8.93 -6.51
C TRP A 86 -1.60 9.09 -7.51
N MET A 87 -2.74 9.63 -7.07
CA MET A 87 -3.93 9.85 -7.88
C MET A 87 -4.45 11.29 -7.78
N PRO A 88 -3.63 12.34 -8.02
CA PRO A 88 -4.17 13.68 -8.16
C PRO A 88 -5.24 13.75 -9.26
N ASP A 89 -6.26 14.59 -9.05
CA ASP A 89 -7.39 14.77 -9.97
C ASP A 89 -6.94 15.23 -11.38
N ASP A 90 -5.74 15.79 -11.51
CA ASP A 90 -5.17 16.37 -12.74
C ASP A 90 -4.13 15.47 -13.45
N VAL A 91 -3.95 14.21 -13.05
CA VAL A 91 -2.89 13.36 -13.62
C VAL A 91 -3.21 12.96 -15.06
N GLU A 92 -2.33 13.35 -15.98
CA GLU A 92 -2.23 12.72 -17.30
C GLU A 92 -2.11 11.20 -17.13
N ARG A 93 -3.14 10.49 -17.61
CA ARG A 93 -3.31 9.04 -17.70
C ARG A 93 -1.96 8.29 -17.68
N SER A 94 -1.54 7.81 -16.51
CA SER A 94 -0.29 7.06 -16.40
C SER A 94 -0.53 5.61 -16.81
N SER A 95 0.29 5.04 -17.70
CA SER A 95 0.26 3.61 -18.07
C SER A 95 0.80 2.69 -16.97
N ARG A 96 0.75 3.12 -15.70
CA ARG A 96 1.31 2.42 -14.55
C ARG A 96 0.34 1.35 -14.09
N VAL A 97 0.86 0.15 -13.86
CA VAL A 97 0.10 -0.94 -13.24
C VAL A 97 0.25 -0.83 -11.74
N PHE A 98 -0.88 -0.69 -11.04
CA PHE A 98 -0.96 -0.68 -9.59
C PHE A 98 -1.51 -2.01 -9.07
N VAL A 99 -0.90 -2.54 -8.02
CA VAL A 99 -1.43 -3.64 -7.21
C VAL A 99 -1.61 -3.13 -5.81
N THR A 100 -2.84 -3.24 -5.30
CA THR A 100 -3.20 -2.79 -3.97
C THR A 100 -3.77 -3.91 -3.15
N TRP A 101 -3.46 -3.94 -1.86
CA TRP A 101 -4.06 -4.86 -0.89
C TRP A 101 -4.25 -4.15 0.44
N LEU A 102 -5.45 -4.26 1.02
CA LEU A 102 -5.79 -3.72 2.32
C LEU A 102 -6.27 -4.85 3.25
N GLY A 103 -5.59 -4.99 4.38
CA GLY A 103 -5.94 -5.88 5.49
C GLY A 103 -6.95 -5.24 6.45
N CYS A 104 -6.82 -5.49 7.75
CA CYS A 104 -7.72 -4.97 8.79
C CYS A 104 -9.20 -5.24 8.50
N SER A 105 -9.55 -6.46 8.04
CA SER A 105 -10.89 -6.76 7.50
C SER A 105 -12.03 -6.56 8.50
N ASP A 106 -11.72 -6.57 9.79
CA ASP A 106 -12.70 -6.35 10.87
C ASP A 106 -13.06 -4.86 11.06
N ASN A 107 -12.31 -3.94 10.43
CA ASN A 107 -12.62 -2.51 10.45
C ASN A 107 -13.45 -2.08 9.21
N GLN A 108 -14.68 -1.64 9.47
CA GLN A 108 -15.60 -1.18 8.42
C GLN A 108 -15.11 0.07 7.66
N ASN A 109 -14.30 0.92 8.30
CA ASN A 109 -13.70 2.08 7.65
C ASN A 109 -12.65 1.65 6.63
N VAL A 110 -11.88 0.59 6.91
CA VAL A 110 -10.91 0.02 5.97
C VAL A 110 -11.65 -0.61 4.78
N THR A 111 -12.76 -1.32 5.02
CA THR A 111 -13.63 -1.82 3.94
C THR A 111 -14.18 -0.69 3.05
N ALA A 112 -14.57 0.44 3.65
CA ALA A 112 -15.03 1.60 2.89
C ALA A 112 -13.89 2.25 2.08
N MET A 113 -12.69 2.29 2.65
CA MET A 113 -11.49 2.79 1.98
C MET A 113 -11.07 1.91 0.81
N ASP A 114 -11.10 0.58 0.95
CA ASP A 114 -10.81 -0.37 -0.13
C ASP A 114 -11.69 -0.13 -1.36
N ARG A 115 -13.00 0.06 -1.14
CA ARG A 115 -13.95 0.41 -2.21
C ARG A 115 -13.63 1.75 -2.86
N ARG A 116 -13.18 2.73 -2.08
CA ARG A 116 -12.79 4.06 -2.59
C ARG A 116 -11.53 3.93 -3.45
N LEU A 117 -10.51 3.24 -2.95
CA LEU A 117 -9.25 3.00 -3.64
C LEU A 117 -9.48 2.27 -4.96
N SER A 118 -10.27 1.19 -4.94
CA SER A 118 -10.64 0.42 -6.13
C SER A 118 -11.29 1.31 -7.20
N ARG A 119 -12.23 2.18 -6.83
CA ARG A 119 -12.86 3.12 -7.78
C ARG A 119 -11.88 4.12 -8.37
N SER A 120 -10.96 4.65 -7.57
CA SER A 120 -9.95 5.59 -8.04
C SER A 120 -8.95 4.92 -8.99
N LEU A 121 -8.56 3.67 -8.70
CA LEU A 121 -7.76 2.85 -9.60
C LEU A 121 -8.50 2.59 -10.92
N ASP A 122 -9.76 2.18 -10.86
CA ASP A 122 -10.57 1.91 -12.07
C ASP A 122 -10.73 3.17 -12.93
N ALA A 123 -10.92 4.34 -12.31
CA ALA A 123 -11.01 5.61 -13.03
C ALA A 123 -9.67 5.96 -13.72
N ALA A 124 -8.54 5.73 -13.04
CA ALA A 124 -7.22 5.94 -13.61
C ALA A 124 -6.94 5.02 -14.82
N HIS A 125 -7.46 3.78 -14.81
CA HIS A 125 -7.33 2.83 -15.92
C HIS A 125 -8.34 3.06 -17.05
N SER A 126 -9.60 3.38 -16.72
CA SER A 126 -10.72 3.44 -17.69
C SER A 126 -10.74 4.71 -18.54
N GLY A 127 -9.97 5.73 -18.16
CA GLY A 127 -9.84 6.94 -18.96
C GLY A 127 -9.21 6.71 -20.35
N GLY A 128 -8.63 5.55 -20.66
CA GLY A 128 -7.75 5.33 -21.82
C GLY A 128 -8.32 5.26 -23.25
N TYR A 129 -9.58 5.63 -23.53
CA TYR A 129 -10.13 5.61 -24.91
C TYR A 129 -10.44 7.01 -25.45
#